data_AF-A0A1B7LCL6-F1
#
_entry.id   AF-A0A1B7LCL6-F1
#
_cell.length_a   1.000
_cell.length_b   1.000
_cell.length_c   1.000
_cell.angle_alpha   90.00
_cell.angle_beta   90.00
_cell.angle_gamma   90.00
#
_symmetry.space_group_name_H-M   'P 1'
#
loop_
_entity.id
_entity.type
_entity.pdbx_description
1 polymer ?
#
loop_
_entity_poly.entity_id
_entity_poly.type
_entity_poly.pdbx_seq_one_letter_code
_entity_poly.pdbx_strand_id
1 'polypeptide(L)' 'MPHAKTVIAYAFGNDWINLIQPFWALPFLTVVKLNFREIVGYTALIFVVTGVVILLGLTFIPF' A
#
# COMPACT_ATOMS: atom_id res chain seq x y z
N MET A 1 -6.69 -4.26 -23.51
CA MET A 1 -5.83 -5.45 -23.33
C MET A 1 -6.63 -6.49 -22.55
N PRO A 2 -6.80 -7.74 -23.02
CA PRO A 2 -7.77 -8.71 -22.47
C PRO A 2 -7.61 -9.10 -20.99
N HIS A 3 -6.58 -8.62 -20.29
CA HIS A 3 -6.29 -8.92 -18.89
C HIS A 3 -5.99 -7.69 -18.03
N ALA A 4 -6.33 -6.48 -18.51
CA ALA A 4 -5.99 -5.23 -17.82
C ALA A 4 -6.48 -5.21 -16.37
N LYS A 5 -7.71 -5.68 -16.11
CA LYS A 5 -8.27 -5.80 -14.77
C LYS A 5 -7.44 -6.69 -13.85
N THR A 6 -7.01 -7.86 -14.34
CA THR A 6 -6.20 -8.81 -13.56
C THR A 6 -4.82 -8.24 -13.24
N VAL A 7 -4.18 -7.58 -14.21
CA VAL A 7 -2.87 -6.94 -14.03
C VAL A 7 -2.94 -5.80 -13.02
N ILE A 8 -3.97 -4.95 -13.13
CA ILE A 8 -4.19 -3.83 -12.21
C ILE A 8 -4.46 -4.35 -10.79
N ALA A 9 -5.34 -5.34 -10.63
CA ALA A 9 -5.63 -5.95 -9.33
C ALA A 9 -4.38 -6.55 -8.68
N TYR A 10 -3.54 -7.22 -9.46
CA TYR A 10 -2.27 -7.77 -8.98
C TYR A 10 -1.29 -6.69 -8.55
N ALA A 11 -1.09 -5.65 -9.37
CA ALA A 11 -0.17 -4.56 -9.07
C ALA A 11 -0.57 -3.80 -7.80
N PHE A 12 -1.85 -3.43 -7.67
CA PHE A 12 -2.36 -2.78 -6.45
C PHE A 12 -2.26 -3.70 -5.23
N GLY A 13 -2.51 -5.00 -5.37
CA GLY A 13 -2.35 -5.97 -4.28
C GLY A 13 -0.91 -6.09 -3.79
N ASN A 14 0.04 -6.13 -4.71
CA ASN A 14 1.48 -6.13 -4.40
C ASN A 14 1.89 -4.88 -3.62
N ASP A 15 1.45 -3.70 -4.06
CA ASP A 15 1.83 -2.44 -3.41
C ASP A 15 1.11 -2.26 -2.06
N TRP A 16 -0.12 -2.78 -1.94
CA TRP A 16 -0.90 -2.69 -0.71
C TRP A 16 -0.27 -3.46 0.44
N ILE A 17 0.21 -4.70 0.21
CA ILE A 17 0.80 -5.51 1.29
C ILE A 17 2.15 -4.94 1.77
N ASN A 18 2.85 -4.17 0.93
CA ASN A 18 4.11 -3.49 1.27
C ASN A 18 3.93 -2.40 2.37
N LEU A 19 2.71 -2.01 2.70
CA LEU A 19 2.43 -1.09 3.82
C LEU A 19 2.45 -1.79 5.20
N ILE A 20 2.17 -3.10 5.24
CA ILE A 20 2.20 -3.89 6.48
C ILE A 20 3.65 -4.14 6.93
N GLN A 21 4.58 -4.26 5.97
CA GLN A 21 6.01 -4.41 6.23
C GLN A 21 6.79 -3.27 5.53
N PRO A 22 6.93 -2.11 6.20
CA PRO A 22 7.55 -0.93 5.60
C PRO A 22 9.09 -0.99 5.60
N PHE A 23 9.69 -2.03 5.02
CA PHE A 23 11.15 -2.16 4.93
C PHE A 23 11.76 -1.10 4.01
N TRP A 24 11.01 -0.68 3.00
CA TRP A 24 11.35 0.46 2.14
C TRP A 24 11.55 1.76 2.95
N ALA A 25 10.98 1.86 4.15
CA ALA A 25 11.07 3.05 4.98
C ALA A 25 12.35 3.11 5.84
N LEU A 26 13.03 1.98 6.09
CA LEU A 26 14.24 1.93 6.94
C LEU A 26 15.33 2.94 6.53
N PRO A 27 15.68 3.09 5.22
CA PRO A 27 16.69 4.06 4.80
C PRO A 27 16.27 5.51 5.02
N PHE A 28 14.97 5.80 5.01
CA PHE A 28 14.47 7.15 5.24
C PHE A 28 14.50 7.46 6.74
N LEU A 29 14.10 6.51 7.58
CA LEU A 29 14.09 6.67 9.04
C LEU A 29 15.48 7.00 9.61
N THR A 30 16.55 6.45 9.04
CA THR A 30 17.92 6.76 9.46
C THR A 30 18.32 8.21 9.15
N VAL A 31 17.82 8.78 8.04
CA VAL A 31 18.08 10.17 7.65
C VAL A 31 17.31 11.15 8.54
N VAL A 32 16.02 10.90 8.78
CA VAL A 32 15.17 11.76 9.63
C VAL A 32 15.28 11.48 11.13
N LYS A 33 16.08 10.49 11.53
CA LYS A 33 16.27 10.05 12.93
C LYS A 33 14.94 9.74 13.64
N LEU A 34 14.02 9.12 12.91
CA LEU A 34 12.73 8.66 13.44
C LEU A 34 12.79 7.21 13.89
N ASN A 35 11.95 6.86 14.85
CA ASN A 35 11.86 5.48 15.32
C ASN A 35 10.97 4.64 14.39
N PHE A 36 11.35 3.39 14.14
CA PHE A 36 10.55 2.46 13.32
C PHE A 36 9.12 2.26 13.85
N ARG A 37 8.96 2.29 15.18
CA ARG A 37 7.63 2.13 15.81
C ARG A 37 6.66 3.26 15.43
N GLU A 38 7.16 4.46 15.16
CA GLU A 38 6.33 5.63 14.84
C GLU A 38 5.74 5.51 13.43
N ILE A 39 6.49 4.95 12.48
CA ILE A 39 5.99 4.78 11.10
C ILE A 39 5.05 3.59 10.97
N VAL A 40 5.26 2.49 11.70
CA VAL A 40 4.42 1.29 11.59
C VAL A 40 2.97 1.56 11.97
N GLY A 41 2.74 2.38 12.99
CA GLY A 41 1.38 2.80 13.36
C GLY A 41 0.70 3.61 12.25
N TYR A 42 1.44 4.49 11.59
CA TYR A 42 0.94 5.27 10.46
C TYR A 42 0.69 4.41 9.22
N THR A 43 1.62 3.52 8.85
CA THR A 43 1.46 2.66 7.68
C THR A 43 0.35 1.64 7.87
N ALA A 44 0.09 1.18 9.10
CA ALA A 44 -1.06 0.34 9.42
C ALA A 44 -2.39 1.07 9.20
N LEU A 45 -2.48 2.35 9.60
CA LEU A 45 -3.67 3.17 9.32
C LEU A 45 -3.86 3.35 7.80
N ILE A 46 -2.79 3.70 7.09
CA ILE A 46 -2.84 3.85 5.64
C ILE A 46 -3.25 2.54 4.97
N PHE A 47 -2.71 1.39 5.41
CA PHE A 47 -3.09 0.08 4.91
C PHE A 47 -4.61 -0.13 4.94
N VAL A 48 -5.26 0.21 6.06
CA VAL A 48 -6.73 0.06 6.16
C VAL A 48 -7.44 1.03 5.21
N VAL A 49 -7.04 2.31 5.20
CA VAL A 49 -7.68 3.34 4.37
C VAL A 49 -7.52 3.03 2.88
N THR A 50 -6.30 2.72 2.43
CA THR A 50 -6.02 2.38 1.03
C THR A 50 -6.67 1.09 0.63
N GLY A 51 -6.81 0.13 1.55
CA GLY A 51 -7.54 -1.11 1.30
C GLY A 51 -8.99 -0.86 0.89
N VAL A 52 -9.67 0.02 1.62
CA VAL A 52 -11.04 0.44 1.27
C VAL A 52 -11.06 1.11 -0.11
N VAL A 53 -10.13 2.03 -0.36
CA VAL A 53 -10.07 2.75 -1.65
C VAL A 53 -9.78 1.80 -2.83
N ILE A 54 -8.84 0.87 -2.68
CA ILE A 54 -8.46 -0.11 -3.72
C ILE A 54 -9.64 -1.05 -4.01
N LEU A 55 -10.32 -1.56 -2.98
CA LEU A 55 -11.49 -2.42 -3.14
C LEU A 55 -12.64 -1.71 -3.84
N LEU A 56 -12.95 -0.47 -3.45
CA LEU A 56 -13.96 0.35 -4.12
C LEU A 56 -13.56 0.64 -5.57
N GLY A 57 -12.31 1.03 -5.80
CA GLY A 57 -11.78 1.27 -7.14
C GLY A 57 -11.92 0.05 -8.04
N LEU A 58 -11.44 -1.12 -7.59
CA LEU A 58 -11.49 -2.37 -8.33
C LEU A 58 -12.92 -2.86 -8.62
N THR A 59 -13.88 -2.52 -7.75
CA THR A 59 -15.27 -2.96 -7.88
C THR A 59 -16.08 -2.04 -8.78
N PHE A 60 -15.93 -0.71 -8.64
CA PHE A 60 -16.81 0.27 -9.27
C PHE A 60 -16.22 0.94 -10.53
N ILE A 61 -14.90 0.96 -10.70
CA ILE A 61 -14.28 1.59 -11.87
C ILE A 61 -14.25 0.57 -13.02
N PRO A 62 -14.82 0.90 -14.19
CA PRO A 62 -14.70 0.07 -15.38
C PRO A 62 -13.33 0.28 -16.04
N PHE A 63 -12.41 -0.67 -15.84
CA PHE A 63 -11.12 -0.76 -16.55
C PHE A 63 -11.17 -1.68 -17.78
#